data_AF-A0A318E326-F1
#
_entry.id   AF-A0A318E326-F1
#
_cell.length_a   1.000
_cell.length_b   1.000
_cell.length_c   1.000
_cell.angle_alpha   90.00
_cell.angle_beta   90.00
_cell.angle_gamma   90.00
#
_symmetry.space_group_name_H-M   'P 1'
#
loop_
_entity.id
_entity.type
_entity.pdbx_description
1 polymer ?
#
loop_
_entity_poly.entity_id
_entity_poly.type
_entity_poly.pdbx_seq_one_letter_code
_entity_poly.pdbx_strand_id
1 'polypeptide(L)'
;MTPVERFLNVLSRLPLINRALNELADAWDDEPPLSLEFAIIGKTLADRGLQLQPNERQLIQAVITTALHISDTALRRLVREALIPTMRARARRYGAARRKAIDAAFLPFPPENDA
;
A
#
# COMPACT_ATOMS: atom_id res chain seq x y z
N MET A 1 -15.93 1.93 13.49
CA MET A 1 -14.76 1.68 12.64
C MET A 1 -14.60 2.80 11.63
N THR A 2 -13.54 3.59 11.76
CA THR A 2 -13.19 4.70 10.85
C THR A 2 -12.81 4.16 9.45
N PRO A 3 -12.90 4.95 8.36
CA PRO A 3 -12.46 4.50 7.04
C PRO A 3 -11.00 4.02 7.01
N VAL A 4 -10.12 4.64 7.80
CA VAL A 4 -8.73 4.20 7.99
C VAL A 4 -8.65 2.81 8.61
N GLU A 5 -9.36 2.56 9.71
CA GLU A 5 -9.40 1.24 10.35
C GLU A 5 -9.96 0.17 9.40
N ARG A 6 -10.98 0.49 8.59
CA ARG A 6 -11.50 -0.47 7.60
C ARG A 6 -10.45 -0.82 6.56
N PHE A 7 -9.72 0.19 6.08
CA PHE A 7 -8.65 0.01 5.09
C PHE A 7 -7.57 -0.93 5.64
N LEU A 8 -7.06 -0.65 6.85
CA LEU A 8 -6.05 -1.48 7.50
C LEU A 8 -6.58 -2.88 7.79
N ASN A 9 -7.80 -3.00 8.31
CA ASN A 9 -8.43 -4.29 8.58
C ASN A 9 -8.53 -5.14 7.30
N VAL A 10 -9.00 -4.59 6.18
CA VAL A 10 -9.09 -5.35 4.93
C VAL A 10 -7.73 -5.81 4.44
N LEU A 11 -6.71 -4.93 4.45
CA LEU A 11 -5.37 -5.29 3.97
C LEU A 11 -4.64 -6.26 4.92
N SER A 12 -4.85 -6.15 6.24
CA SER A 12 -4.29 -7.06 7.25
C SER A 12 -4.80 -8.50 7.12
N ARG A 13 -5.85 -8.75 6.34
CA ARG A 13 -6.28 -10.13 6.01
C ARG A 13 -5.27 -10.83 5.10
N LEU A 14 -4.41 -10.10 4.41
CA LEU A 14 -3.33 -10.67 3.61
C LEU A 14 -2.15 -11.02 4.54
N PRO A 15 -1.72 -12.29 4.60
CA PRO A 15 -0.70 -12.72 5.56
C PRO A 15 0.62 -11.92 5.50
N LEU A 16 1.03 -11.49 4.30
CA LEU A 16 2.24 -10.70 4.12
C LEU A 16 2.13 -9.29 4.70
N ILE A 17 0.95 -8.68 4.64
CA ILE A 17 0.70 -7.33 5.18
C ILE A 17 0.56 -7.44 6.69
N ASN A 18 -0.20 -8.43 7.18
CA ASN A 18 -0.35 -8.68 8.60
C ASN A 18 1.00 -8.86 9.30
N ARG A 19 1.87 -9.68 8.70
CA ARG A 19 3.21 -9.92 9.23
C ARG A 19 4.02 -8.62 9.29
N ALA A 20 3.99 -7.81 8.22
CA ALA A 20 4.73 -6.55 8.17
C ALA A 20 4.21 -5.52 9.19
N LEU A 21 2.90 -5.48 9.45
CA LEU A 21 2.31 -4.60 10.46
C LEU A 21 2.63 -5.08 11.88
N ASN A 22 2.61 -6.38 12.14
CA ASN A 22 3.03 -6.92 13.44
C ASN A 22 4.52 -6.67 13.71
N GLU A 23 5.39 -6.94 12.73
CA GLU A 23 6.82 -6.63 12.85
C GLU A 23 7.08 -5.13 13.10
N LEU A 24 6.22 -4.26 12.54
CA LEU A 24 6.28 -2.83 12.79
C LEU A 24 5.81 -2.47 14.20
N ALA A 25 4.69 -3.04 14.66
CA ALA A 25 4.14 -2.81 15.99
C ALA A 25 5.14 -3.26 17.07
N ASP A 26 5.73 -4.45 16.92
CA ASP A 26 6.76 -4.98 17.81
C ASP A 26 7.99 -4.06 17.89
N ALA A 27 8.34 -3.41 16.77
CA ALA A 27 9.48 -2.49 16.71
C ALA A 27 9.18 -1.08 17.24
N TRP A 28 7.91 -0.76 17.51
CA TRP A 28 7.44 0.58 17.87
C TRP A 28 6.59 0.59 19.14
N ASP A 29 6.79 -0.40 20.01
CA ASP A 29 6.09 -0.54 21.29
C ASP A 29 4.55 -0.50 21.13
N ASP A 30 4.03 -1.28 20.17
CA ASP A 30 2.61 -1.50 19.85
C ASP A 30 1.81 -0.33 19.25
N GLU A 31 2.35 0.90 19.21
CA GLU A 31 1.63 2.09 18.71
C GLU A 31 2.40 2.85 17.61
N PRO A 32 2.60 2.25 16.41
CA PRO A 32 3.22 2.95 15.29
C PRO A 32 2.33 4.08 14.75
N PRO A 33 2.89 5.20 14.28
CA PRO A 33 2.12 6.22 13.57
C PRO A 33 1.47 5.65 12.31
N LEU A 34 0.22 6.03 12.02
CA LEU A 34 -0.54 5.60 10.83
C LEU A 34 0.24 5.81 9.52
N SER A 35 1.01 6.90 9.39
CA SER A 35 1.82 7.15 8.20
C SER A 35 2.90 6.07 7.99
N LEU A 36 3.45 5.53 9.07
CA LEU A 36 4.43 4.46 9.04
C LEU A 36 3.79 3.11 8.69
N GLU A 37 2.59 2.83 9.18
CA GLU A 37 1.80 1.66 8.77
C GLU A 37 1.49 1.69 7.26
N PHE A 38 1.08 2.85 6.74
CA PHE A 38 0.84 2.99 5.29
C PHE A 38 2.13 2.87 4.47
N ALA A 39 3.25 3.40 4.99
CA ALA A 39 4.55 3.24 4.37
C ALA A 39 5.03 1.78 4.35
N ILE A 40 4.86 1.02 5.46
CA ILE A 40 5.26 -0.38 5.51
C ILE A 40 4.42 -1.24 4.55
N ILE A 41 3.12 -0.95 4.43
CA ILE A 41 2.25 -1.56 3.43
C ILE A 41 2.80 -1.28 2.02
N GLY A 42 3.07 -0.01 1.70
CA GLY A 42 3.62 0.39 0.40
C GLY A 42 4.96 -0.30 0.08
N LYS A 43 5.87 -0.38 1.04
CA LYS A 43 7.14 -1.12 0.92
C LYS A 43 6.89 -2.60 0.65
N THR A 44 5.98 -3.22 1.39
CA THR A 44 5.74 -4.67 1.31
C THR A 44 5.10 -5.05 -0.03
N LEU A 45 4.19 -4.21 -0.55
CA LEU A 45 3.63 -4.38 -1.89
C LEU A 45 4.69 -4.25 -2.98
N ALA A 46 5.63 -3.30 -2.86
CA ALA A 46 6.74 -3.19 -3.81
C ALA A 46 7.69 -4.39 -3.78
N ASP A 47 8.00 -4.89 -2.58
CA ASP A 47 8.94 -6.01 -2.36
C ASP A 47 8.34 -7.34 -2.84
N ARG A 48 7.09 -7.63 -2.48
CA ARG A 48 6.48 -8.97 -2.62
C ARG A 48 5.13 -8.99 -3.32
N GLY A 49 4.51 -7.84 -3.56
CA GLY A 49 3.15 -7.77 -4.10
C GLY A 49 2.96 -8.47 -5.44
N LEU A 50 3.97 -8.52 -6.31
CA LEU A 50 3.86 -9.25 -7.58
C LEU A 50 3.79 -10.79 -7.42
N GLN A 51 4.18 -11.33 -6.26
CA GLN A 51 4.10 -12.76 -5.95
C GLN A 51 2.70 -13.18 -5.46
N LEU A 52 1.84 -12.21 -5.15
CA LEU A 52 0.47 -12.46 -4.74
C LEU A 52 -0.35 -13.11 -5.84
N GLN A 53 -1.41 -13.81 -5.45
CA GLN A 53 -2.39 -14.33 -6.40
C GLN A 53 -3.14 -13.19 -7.10
N PRO A 54 -3.65 -13.40 -8.33
CA PRO A 54 -4.37 -12.36 -9.07
C PRO A 54 -5.54 -11.73 -8.31
N ASN A 55 -6.31 -12.53 -7.57
CA ASN A 55 -7.45 -12.07 -6.76
C ASN A 55 -6.99 -11.17 -5.58
N GLU A 56 -5.87 -11.49 -4.95
CA GLU A 56 -5.30 -10.67 -3.87
C GLU A 56 -4.82 -9.32 -4.41
N ARG A 57 -4.19 -9.31 -5.60
CA ARG A 57 -3.80 -8.06 -6.27
C ARG A 57 -5.00 -7.20 -6.65
N GLN A 58 -6.06 -7.83 -7.18
CA GLN A 58 -7.32 -7.13 -7.49
C GLN A 58 -7.96 -6.56 -6.23
N LEU A 59 -7.97 -7.30 -5.12
CA LEU A 59 -8.46 -6.79 -3.83
C LEU A 59 -7.68 -5.55 -3.39
N ILE A 60 -6.33 -5.60 -3.42
CA ILE A 60 -5.49 -4.45 -3.06
C ILE A 60 -5.79 -3.25 -3.97
N GLN A 61 -5.85 -3.48 -5.29
CA GLN A 61 -6.15 -2.41 -6.25
C GLN A 61 -7.53 -1.80 -5.99
N ALA A 62 -8.55 -2.61 -5.72
CA ALA A 62 -9.89 -2.14 -5.38
C ALA A 62 -9.87 -1.32 -4.09
N VAL A 63 -9.19 -1.79 -3.04
CA VAL A 63 -9.09 -1.11 -1.75
C VAL A 63 -8.37 0.24 -1.87
N ILE A 64 -7.26 0.30 -2.60
CA ILE A 64 -6.55 1.55 -2.90
C ILE A 64 -7.43 2.50 -3.72
N THR A 65 -8.12 1.98 -4.74
CA THR A 65 -9.02 2.77 -5.59
C THR A 65 -10.15 3.37 -4.76
N THR A 66 -10.83 2.57 -3.93
CA THR A 66 -11.87 3.06 -3.03
C THR A 66 -11.31 4.13 -2.09
N ALA A 67 -10.16 3.90 -1.46
CA ALA A 67 -9.54 4.86 -0.55
C ALA A 67 -9.23 6.22 -1.21
N LEU A 68 -8.89 6.23 -2.50
CA LEU A 68 -8.64 7.45 -3.27
C LEU A 68 -9.92 8.21 -3.65
N HIS A 69 -11.06 7.52 -3.77
CA HIS A 69 -12.32 8.11 -4.24
C HIS A 69 -13.30 8.45 -3.11
N ILE A 70 -13.17 7.85 -1.92
CA ILE A 70 -14.06 8.19 -0.78
C ILE A 70 -13.80 9.61 -0.28
N SER A 71 -14.82 10.24 0.33
CA SER A 71 -14.76 11.61 0.85
C SER A 71 -13.87 11.80 2.08
N ASP A 72 -13.36 10.73 2.68
CA ASP A 72 -12.46 10.79 3.83
C ASP A 72 -11.09 11.39 3.43
N THR A 73 -10.80 12.59 3.93
CA THR A 73 -9.57 13.33 3.63
C THR A 73 -8.35 12.71 4.28
N ALA A 74 -8.48 12.11 5.47
CA ALA A 74 -7.37 11.52 6.20
C ALA A 74 -6.88 10.24 5.52
N LEU A 75 -7.79 9.32 5.18
CA LEU A 75 -7.44 8.11 4.45
C LEU A 75 -6.84 8.44 3.08
N ARG A 76 -7.48 9.34 2.33
CA ARG A 76 -6.98 9.77 1.01
C ARG A 76 -5.57 10.34 1.11
N ARG A 77 -5.30 11.14 2.15
CA ARG A 77 -3.97 11.70 2.42
C ARG A 77 -2.94 10.63 2.72
N LEU A 78 -3.24 9.69 3.63
CA LEU A 78 -2.33 8.58 3.97
C LEU A 78 -1.98 7.72 2.74
N VAL A 79 -2.96 7.43 1.87
CA VAL A 79 -2.70 6.70 0.63
C VAL A 79 -1.80 7.50 -0.32
N ARG A 80 -2.10 8.79 -0.54
CA ARG A 80 -1.37 9.65 -1.49
C ARG A 80 0.02 10.05 -1.03
N GLU A 81 0.22 10.25 0.28
CA GLU A 81 1.46 10.81 0.83
C GLU A 81 2.38 9.75 1.44
N ALA A 82 1.85 8.62 1.92
CA ALA A 82 2.66 7.57 2.54
C ALA A 82 2.71 6.29 1.69
N LEU A 83 1.57 5.68 1.36
CA LEU A 83 1.55 4.36 0.71
C LEU A 83 2.08 4.41 -0.73
N ILE A 84 1.47 5.21 -1.60
CA ILE A 84 1.83 5.27 -3.03
C ILE A 84 3.28 5.74 -3.23
N PRO A 85 3.73 6.83 -2.58
CA PRO A 85 5.11 7.30 -2.73
C PRO A 85 6.12 6.26 -2.25
N THR A 86 5.89 5.62 -1.10
CA THR A 86 6.78 4.58 -0.58
C THR A 86 6.84 3.38 -1.52
N MET A 87 5.69 2.93 -2.03
CA MET A 87 5.61 1.83 -2.98
C MET A 87 6.38 2.12 -4.27
N ARG A 88 6.18 3.30 -4.87
CA ARG A 88 6.90 3.71 -6.09
C ARG A 88 8.40 3.89 -5.84
N ALA A 89 8.78 4.57 -4.77
CA ALA A 89 10.18 4.79 -4.40
C ALA A 89 10.91 3.46 -4.17
N ARG A 90 10.25 2.50 -3.50
CA ARG A 90 10.79 1.17 -3.27
C ARG A 90 10.89 0.37 -4.56
N ALA A 91 9.86 0.36 -5.39
CA ALA A 91 9.86 -0.34 -6.68
C ALA A 91 10.94 0.21 -7.63
N ARG A 92 11.18 1.53 -7.62
CA ARG A 92 12.23 2.19 -8.42
C ARG A 92 13.64 1.66 -8.09
N ARG A 93 13.90 1.24 -6.84
CA ARG A 93 15.19 0.64 -6.45
C ARG A 93 15.48 -0.70 -7.15
N TYR A 94 14.45 -1.37 -7.64
CA TYR A 94 14.56 -2.61 -8.43
C TYR A 94 14.53 -2.36 -9.96
N GLY A 95 14.46 -1.10 -10.39
CA GLY A 95 14.46 -0.69 -11.79
C GLY A 95 13.08 -0.26 -12.33
N ALA A 96 13.10 0.41 -13.49
CA ALA A 96 11.92 0.99 -14.12
C ALA A 96 10.84 -0.05 -14.48
N ALA A 97 11.27 -1.24 -14.93
CA ALA A 97 10.35 -2.34 -15.23
C ALA A 97 9.56 -2.79 -13.99
N ARG A 98 10.22 -2.84 -12.81
CA ARG A 98 9.56 -3.20 -11.55
C ARG A 98 8.53 -2.14 -11.14
N ARG A 99 8.89 -0.86 -11.19
CA ARG A 99 7.94 0.24 -10.93
C ARG A 99 6.72 0.13 -11.83
N LYS A 100 6.91 -0.04 -13.14
CA LYS A 100 5.79 -0.14 -14.09
C LYS A 100 4.87 -1.32 -13.78
N ALA A 101 5.44 -2.47 -13.43
CA ALA A 101 4.66 -3.66 -13.05
C ALA A 101 3.86 -3.44 -11.75
N ILE A 102 4.45 -2.77 -10.75
CA ILE A 102 3.80 -2.42 -9.49
C ILE A 102 2.67 -1.41 -9.71
N ASP A 103 2.93 -0.34 -10.46
CA ASP A 103 1.91 0.66 -10.80
C ASP A 103 0.73 0.00 -11.53
N ALA A 104 1.01 -0.84 -12.53
CA ALA A 104 -0.03 -1.58 -13.28
C ALA A 104 -0.81 -2.59 -12.41
N ALA A 105 -0.18 -3.17 -11.39
CA ALA A 105 -0.81 -4.17 -10.53
C ALA A 105 -1.71 -3.58 -9.46
N PHE A 106 -1.40 -2.38 -8.95
CA PHE A 106 -2.00 -1.87 -7.71
C PHE A 106 -2.59 -0.47 -7.80
N LEU A 107 -2.24 0.32 -8.81
CA LEU A 107 -2.72 1.68 -8.93
C LEU A 107 -3.80 1.80 -10.01
N PRO A 108 -4.86 2.60 -9.78
CA PRO A 108 -5.90 2.84 -10.77
C PRO A 108 -5.47 3.81 -11.89
N PHE A 109 -4.32 4.47 -11.74
CA PHE A 109 -3.80 5.42 -12.71
C PHE A 109 -2.56 4.84 -13.40
N PRO A 110 -2.43 4.99 -14.74
CA PRO A 110 -1.17 4.67 -15.40
C PRO A 110 -0.03 5.48 -14.75
N PRO A 111 1.21 4.96 -14.74
CA PRO A 111 2.35 5.76 -14.31
C PRO A 111 2.33 7.07 -15.10
N GLU A 112 2.24 8.21 -14.40
CA GLU A 112 2.59 9.48 -15.03
C GLU A 112 3.97 9.26 -15.65
N ASN A 113 4.05 9.47 -16.96
CA ASN A 113 5.33 9.46 -17.64
C ASN A 113 6.16 10.53 -16.93
N ASP A 114 7.20 10.10 -16.19
CA ASP A 114 8.27 11.00 -15.77
C ASP A 114 8.94 11.46 -17.09
N ALA A 115 8.38 12.51 -17.69
CA ALA A 115 8.96 13.24 -18.82
C ALA A 115 10.09 14.15 -18.33
#